data_AF-A0A924B117-F1
#
_entry.id   AF-A0A924B117-F1
#
_cell.length_a   1.000
_cell.length_b   1.000
_cell.length_c   1.000
_cell.angle_alpha   90.00
_cell.angle_beta   90.00
_cell.angle_gamma   90.00
#
_symmetry.space_group_name_H-M   'P 1'
#
loop_
_entity.id
_entity.type
_entity.pdbx_description
1 polymer ?
#
loop_
_entity_poly.entity_id
_entity_poly.type
_entity_poly.pdbx_seq_one_letter_code
_entity_poly.pdbx_strand_id
1 'polypeptide(L)'
;MNKFMNLMILVVAAFAFSSCSKIDSVMDKAETIPGKMDSLNTNMDELKRLTIVGEMKKELEDTKNYKVLAPVPFDLNAAAKKAAENFTIDEVVPWIYNLLQKINEAKFEDNFGRAINPNDPQAVEFEQNKLGTMSAISAVCGFLPESMINQMLVAIDNGDEDAATMVSMFAMRAYFINNVLMKEKYAPSKLTSIGAVEKAIFYNKQVENLLRLPYADKINVTVNGFELNTDFNAGMSYGLDFNAAKVNWSAISNGMESYLKVNQYSTDPNQVKNQLARQTAALAEIQQGQAAWANVKP
;
A
#
# COMPACT_ATOMS: atom_id res chain seq x y z
N MET A 1 38.28 4.99 -0.55
CA MET A 1 38.39 3.53 -0.47
C MET A 1 38.65 2.96 0.95
N ASN A 2 38.59 3.74 2.04
CA ASN A 2 39.00 3.28 3.40
C ASN A 2 37.88 3.15 4.45
N LYS A 3 36.59 3.39 4.12
CA LYS A 3 35.49 3.23 5.10
C LYS A 3 34.87 1.82 5.10
N PHE A 4 34.83 1.15 3.94
CA PHE A 4 34.27 -0.20 3.81
C PHE A 4 35.18 -1.30 4.37
N MET A 5 36.51 -1.14 4.25
CA MET A 5 37.47 -2.10 4.78
C MET A 5 37.53 -2.08 6.32
N ASN A 6 37.34 -0.90 6.93
CA ASN A 6 37.30 -0.76 8.38
C ASN A 6 36.03 -1.36 9.01
N LEU A 7 34.89 -1.33 8.30
CA LEU A 7 33.65 -1.94 8.78
C LEU A 7 33.70 -3.48 8.72
N MET A 8 34.27 -4.04 7.65
CA MET A 8 34.49 -5.49 7.53
C MET A 8 35.45 -6.02 8.59
N ILE A 9 36.56 -5.32 8.86
CA ILE A 9 37.52 -5.72 9.90
C ILE A 9 36.88 -5.66 11.30
N LEU A 10 35.98 -4.70 11.55
CA LEU A 10 35.28 -4.58 12.83
C LEU A 10 34.29 -5.74 13.07
N VAL A 11 33.58 -6.17 12.02
CA VAL A 11 32.63 -7.30 12.09
C VAL A 11 33.37 -8.63 12.21
N VAL A 12 34.48 -8.82 11.49
CA VAL A 12 35.30 -10.04 11.60
C VAL A 12 36.02 -10.13 12.95
N ALA A 13 36.47 -9.01 13.52
CA ALA A 13 37.05 -8.97 14.86
C ALA A 13 36.02 -9.28 15.96
N ALA A 14 34.76 -8.89 15.78
CA ALA A 14 33.68 -9.21 16.73
C ALA A 14 33.34 -10.71 16.75
N PHE A 15 33.51 -11.43 15.64
CA PHE A 15 33.32 -12.89 15.56
C PHE A 15 34.55 -13.71 16.01
N ALA A 16 35.73 -13.10 16.14
CA ALA A 16 36.96 -13.80 16.51
C ALA A 16 37.18 -13.95 18.04
N PHE A 17 36.41 -13.25 18.88
CA PHE A 17 36.62 -13.26 20.34
C PHE A 17 35.74 -14.24 21.14
N SER A 18 35.02 -15.15 20.48
CA SER A 18 34.24 -16.20 21.17
C SER A 18 34.42 -17.59 20.56
N SER A 19 35.67 -18.05 20.45
CA SER A 19 36.07 -19.46 20.66
C SER A 19 37.48 -19.72 20.12
N CYS A 20 38.48 -19.39 20.92
CA CYS A 20 39.82 -19.93 20.74
C CYS A 20 39.86 -21.35 21.32
N SER A 21 39.35 -22.33 20.58
CA SER A 21 39.77 -23.74 20.66
C SER A 21 39.07 -24.54 19.56
N LYS A 22 39.86 -25.34 18.82
CA LYS A 22 39.49 -26.23 17.69
C LYS A 22 39.56 -25.61 16.29
N ILE A 23 40.79 -25.28 15.87
CA ILE A 23 41.15 -24.98 14.47
C ILE A 23 41.32 -26.26 13.62
N ASP A 24 41.32 -27.46 14.21
CA ASP A 24 41.55 -28.70 13.45
C ASP A 24 40.29 -29.30 12.79
N SER A 25 39.11 -28.69 12.91
CA SER A 25 37.86 -29.22 12.29
C SER A 25 37.38 -28.45 11.05
N VAL A 26 38.21 -27.58 10.47
CA VAL A 26 37.78 -26.69 9.37
C VAL A 26 37.85 -27.40 8.01
N MET A 27 38.63 -28.47 7.85
CA MET A 27 38.72 -29.21 6.59
C MET A 27 37.57 -30.20 6.35
N ASP A 28 36.87 -30.67 7.40
CA ASP A 28 35.72 -31.60 7.26
C ASP A 28 34.36 -30.90 7.08
N LYS A 29 34.31 -29.57 7.09
CA LYS A 29 33.04 -28.79 7.02
C LYS A 29 32.76 -28.15 5.67
N ALA A 30 33.49 -28.51 4.62
CA ALA A 30 33.27 -27.99 3.26
C ALA A 30 31.86 -28.29 2.72
N GLU A 31 31.19 -29.35 3.20
CA GLU A 31 29.79 -29.67 2.85
C GLU A 31 28.74 -28.80 3.57
N THR A 32 29.11 -28.05 4.62
CA THR A 32 28.18 -27.18 5.39
C THR A 32 28.26 -25.69 5.03
N ILE A 33 29.09 -25.33 4.04
CA ILE A 33 29.26 -23.94 3.59
C ILE A 33 28.06 -23.41 2.80
N PRO A 34 27.40 -24.18 1.90
CA PRO A 34 26.26 -23.69 1.12
C PRO A 34 25.10 -23.22 2.02
N GLY A 35 24.67 -24.06 2.96
CA GLY A 35 23.54 -23.73 3.85
C GLY A 35 23.81 -22.56 4.80
N LYS A 36 25.07 -22.31 5.19
CA LYS A 36 25.45 -21.14 5.99
C LYS A 36 25.45 -19.86 5.15
N MET A 37 25.88 -19.92 3.89
CA MET A 37 25.87 -18.79 2.99
C MET A 37 24.44 -18.39 2.59
N ASP A 38 23.55 -19.37 2.38
CA ASP A 38 22.12 -19.14 2.14
C ASP A 38 21.45 -18.51 3.36
N SER A 39 21.72 -19.03 4.57
CA SER A 39 21.17 -18.43 5.80
C SER A 39 21.68 -17.00 6.06
N LEU A 40 22.93 -16.70 5.72
CA LEU A 40 23.49 -15.36 5.82
C LEU A 40 22.87 -14.39 4.80
N ASN A 41 22.61 -14.87 3.58
CA ASN A 41 21.91 -14.07 2.56
C ASN A 41 20.46 -13.80 2.96
N THR A 42 19.72 -14.82 3.44
CA THR A 42 18.35 -14.64 3.95
C THR A 42 18.32 -13.66 5.11
N ASN A 43 19.25 -13.76 6.07
CA ASN A 43 19.33 -12.83 7.19
C ASN A 43 19.68 -11.40 6.72
N MET A 44 20.52 -11.26 5.70
CA MET A 44 20.87 -9.95 5.15
C MET A 44 19.71 -9.30 4.39
N ASP A 45 18.93 -10.08 3.64
CA ASP A 45 17.76 -9.58 2.92
C ASP A 45 16.63 -9.21 3.89
N GLU A 46 16.46 -9.97 4.96
CA GLU A 46 15.53 -9.64 6.04
C GLU A 46 15.94 -8.35 6.79
N LEU A 47 17.22 -8.16 7.08
CA LEU A 47 17.73 -6.91 7.68
C LEU A 47 17.50 -5.70 6.76
N LYS A 48 17.69 -5.85 5.44
CA LYS A 48 17.38 -4.79 4.48
C LYS A 48 15.89 -4.47 4.47
N ARG A 49 15.03 -5.48 4.44
CA ARG A 49 13.57 -5.34 4.47
C ARG A 49 13.12 -4.60 5.73
N LEU A 50 13.59 -5.02 6.90
CA LEU A 50 13.31 -4.36 8.18
C LEU A 50 13.78 -2.91 8.21
N THR A 51 14.97 -2.62 7.65
CA THR A 51 15.48 -1.25 7.54
C THR A 51 14.57 -0.41 6.66
N ILE A 52 14.18 -0.92 5.49
CA ILE A 52 13.27 -0.24 4.56
C ILE A 52 11.93 0.04 5.25
N VAL A 53 11.30 -0.96 5.86
CA VAL A 53 10.02 -0.79 6.56
C VAL A 53 10.16 0.24 7.68
N GLY A 54 11.24 0.18 8.47
CA GLY A 54 11.48 1.13 9.55
C GLY A 54 11.68 2.57 9.07
N GLU A 55 12.40 2.78 7.98
CA GLU A 55 12.58 4.10 7.36
C GLU A 55 11.27 4.64 6.79
N MET A 56 10.54 3.82 6.04
CA MET A 56 9.28 4.25 5.41
C MET A 56 8.19 4.49 6.45
N LYS A 57 8.13 3.72 7.54
CA LYS A 57 7.23 4.02 8.67
C LYS A 57 7.49 5.41 9.25
N LYS A 58 8.76 5.77 9.46
CA LYS A 58 9.12 7.11 9.97
C LYS A 58 8.68 8.22 9.02
N GLU A 59 8.86 8.01 7.72
CA GLU A 59 8.44 8.98 6.71
C GLU A 59 6.90 9.11 6.62
N LEU A 60 6.20 7.98 6.73
CA LEU A 60 4.74 7.90 6.75
C LEU A 60 4.13 8.42 8.06
N GLU A 61 4.89 8.52 9.15
CA GLU A 61 4.43 9.04 10.44
C GLU A 61 4.93 10.47 10.70
N ASP A 62 5.78 11.04 9.84
CA ASP A 62 6.29 12.40 9.99
C ASP A 62 5.19 13.42 9.67
N THR A 63 4.74 14.10 10.73
CA THR A 63 3.67 15.10 10.66
C THR A 63 4.00 16.28 9.75
N LYS A 64 5.28 16.54 9.51
CA LYS A 64 5.72 17.61 8.60
C LYS A 64 5.45 17.30 7.12
N ASN A 65 5.21 16.04 6.77
CA ASN A 65 4.87 15.60 5.41
C ASN A 65 3.38 15.76 5.09
N TYR A 66 2.56 16.12 6.08
CA TYR A 66 1.11 16.29 5.95
C TYR A 66 0.68 17.73 5.62
N LYS A 67 1.58 18.57 5.10
CA LYS A 67 1.34 20.02 5.00
C LYS A 67 0.31 20.47 3.96
N VAL A 68 -0.22 19.56 3.14
CA VAL A 68 -1.30 19.83 2.19
C VAL A 68 -2.13 18.55 2.06
N LEU A 69 -3.22 18.40 2.83
CA LEU A 69 -3.98 17.14 2.84
C LEU A 69 -5.24 17.20 1.96
N ALA A 70 -5.44 16.07 1.28
CA ALA A 70 -6.54 15.67 0.41
C ALA A 70 -6.54 16.34 -1.00
N PRO A 71 -6.29 15.56 -2.07
CA PRO A 71 -5.94 14.13 -2.06
C PRO A 71 -4.54 13.86 -1.49
N VAL A 72 -4.22 12.58 -1.26
CA VAL A 72 -2.97 12.12 -0.61
C VAL A 72 -1.75 12.88 -1.15
N PRO A 73 -0.89 13.46 -0.28
CA PRO A 73 0.34 14.11 -0.73
C PRO A 73 1.12 13.16 -1.63
N PHE A 74 1.43 13.59 -2.85
CA PHE A 74 2.07 12.76 -3.87
C PHE A 74 3.35 12.08 -3.33
N ASP A 75 4.06 12.77 -2.43
CA ASP A 75 5.31 12.33 -1.83
C ASP A 75 5.13 11.09 -0.93
N LEU A 76 3.98 10.95 -0.24
CA LEU A 76 3.70 9.79 0.61
C LEU A 76 3.43 8.52 -0.19
N ASN A 77 3.04 8.63 -1.47
CA ASN A 77 2.74 7.45 -2.28
C ASN A 77 3.99 6.59 -2.54
N ALA A 78 5.16 7.20 -2.67
CA ALA A 78 6.40 6.46 -2.89
C ALA A 78 6.80 5.68 -1.62
N ALA A 79 6.75 6.34 -0.46
CA ALA A 79 7.02 5.72 0.83
C ALA A 79 6.00 4.61 1.15
N ALA A 80 4.71 4.90 0.97
CA ALA A 80 3.62 3.94 1.19
C ALA A 80 3.77 2.70 0.33
N LYS A 81 4.06 2.89 -0.97
CA LYS A 81 4.29 1.77 -1.89
C LYS A 81 5.50 0.94 -1.46
N LYS A 82 6.62 1.58 -1.15
CA LYS A 82 7.84 0.88 -0.74
C LYS A 82 7.66 0.13 0.58
N ALA A 83 6.93 0.70 1.54
CA ALA A 83 6.55 0.02 2.77
C ALA A 83 5.67 -1.21 2.47
N ALA A 84 4.60 -1.03 1.69
CA ALA A 84 3.67 -2.09 1.31
C ALA A 84 4.34 -3.28 0.61
N GLU A 85 5.34 -3.03 -0.24
CA GLU A 85 6.10 -4.06 -0.94
C GLU A 85 7.05 -4.86 -0.01
N ASN A 86 7.35 -4.36 1.19
CA ASN A 86 8.31 -4.96 2.13
C ASN A 86 7.68 -5.44 3.44
N PHE A 87 6.43 -5.07 3.71
CA PHE A 87 5.71 -5.55 4.88
C PHE A 87 5.45 -7.05 4.83
N THR A 88 5.39 -7.67 6.01
CA THR A 88 4.69 -8.93 6.26
C THR A 88 3.33 -8.67 6.89
N ILE A 89 2.45 -9.68 6.95
CA ILE A 89 1.12 -9.56 7.58
C ILE A 89 1.25 -9.24 9.06
N ASP A 90 2.10 -9.99 9.76
CA ASP A 90 2.37 -9.87 11.19
C ASP A 90 2.92 -8.48 11.59
N GLU A 91 3.40 -7.70 10.62
CA GLU A 91 3.87 -6.34 10.84
C GLU A 91 2.86 -5.27 10.45
N VAL A 92 2.17 -5.45 9.33
CA VAL A 92 1.30 -4.41 8.77
C VAL A 92 -0.04 -4.37 9.48
N VAL A 93 -0.60 -5.52 9.87
CA VAL A 93 -1.90 -5.59 10.53
C VAL A 93 -1.82 -4.94 11.92
N PRO A 94 -0.88 -5.29 12.82
CA PRO A 94 -0.75 -4.60 14.10
C PRO A 94 -0.37 -3.13 13.96
N TRP A 95 0.43 -2.77 12.95
CA TRP A 95 0.80 -1.36 12.73
C TRP A 95 -0.42 -0.52 12.34
N ILE A 96 -1.27 -1.01 11.44
CA ILE A 96 -2.50 -0.33 11.03
C ILE A 96 -3.50 -0.29 12.19
N TYR A 97 -3.68 -1.39 12.93
CA TYR A 97 -4.52 -1.42 14.13
C TYR A 97 -4.16 -0.29 15.11
N ASN A 98 -2.88 -0.19 15.47
CA ASN A 98 -2.40 0.83 16.41
C ASN A 98 -2.62 2.26 15.89
N LEU A 99 -2.45 2.50 14.58
CA LEU A 99 -2.68 3.83 14.00
C LEU A 99 -4.16 4.19 13.90
N LEU A 100 -5.03 3.24 13.56
CA LEU A 100 -6.49 3.42 13.60
C LEU A 100 -6.98 3.69 15.02
N GLN A 101 -6.45 2.96 16.01
CA GLN A 101 -6.74 3.19 17.41
C GLN A 101 -6.35 4.61 17.82
N LYS A 102 -5.14 5.07 17.48
CA LYS A 102 -4.71 6.46 17.75
C LYS A 102 -5.59 7.51 17.07
N ILE A 103 -6.01 7.27 15.83
CA ILE A 103 -6.94 8.18 15.13
C ILE A 103 -8.25 8.32 15.92
N ASN A 104 -8.82 7.20 16.37
CA ASN A 104 -10.12 7.19 17.03
C ASN A 104 -10.09 7.59 18.51
N GLU A 105 -9.04 7.24 19.25
CA GLU A 105 -9.01 7.35 20.71
C GLU A 105 -8.16 8.51 21.22
N ALA A 106 -7.12 8.94 20.49
CA ALA A 106 -6.26 10.02 20.97
C ALA A 106 -7.04 11.33 21.01
N LYS A 107 -6.93 12.08 22.12
CA LYS A 107 -7.60 13.38 22.28
C LYS A 107 -6.58 14.49 22.40
N PHE A 108 -6.97 15.68 21.96
CA PHE A 108 -6.21 16.88 22.28
C PHE A 108 -6.60 17.31 23.70
N GLU A 109 -5.72 17.04 24.66
CA GLU A 109 -5.90 17.51 26.04
C GLU A 109 -5.39 18.94 26.14
N ASP A 110 -6.30 19.90 26.32
CA ASP A 110 -5.87 21.20 26.83
C ASP A 110 -5.44 21.02 28.30
N ASN A 111 -4.35 21.67 28.73
CA ASN A 111 -3.79 21.49 30.08
C ASN A 111 -4.73 21.96 31.23
N PHE A 112 -6.00 22.27 30.94
CA PHE A 112 -6.91 22.97 31.84
C PHE A 112 -8.33 22.39 31.87
N GLY A 113 -8.61 21.30 31.16
CA GLY A 113 -9.92 20.64 31.10
C GLY A 113 -11.05 21.51 30.53
N ARG A 114 -10.73 22.49 29.67
CA ARG A 114 -11.72 23.39 29.05
C ARG A 114 -12.14 22.86 27.69
N ALA A 115 -13.27 23.37 27.20
CA ALA A 115 -13.70 23.12 25.83
C ALA A 115 -12.59 23.57 24.86
N ILE A 116 -12.16 22.66 23.98
CA ILE A 116 -11.07 22.90 23.05
C ILE A 116 -11.43 24.08 22.16
N ASN A 117 -10.55 25.08 22.09
CA ASN A 117 -10.73 26.20 21.19
C ASN A 117 -10.53 25.70 19.74
N PRO A 118 -11.55 25.77 18.86
CA PRO A 118 -11.44 25.28 17.49
C PRO A 118 -10.44 26.08 16.63
N ASN A 119 -10.01 27.26 17.10
CA ASN A 119 -8.98 28.06 16.45
C ASN A 119 -7.59 27.89 17.09
N ASP A 120 -7.41 26.97 18.05
CA ASP A 120 -6.08 26.67 18.59
C ASP A 120 -5.24 25.99 17.50
N PRO A 121 -4.13 26.61 17.05
CA PRO A 121 -3.28 26.02 16.01
C PRO A 121 -2.77 24.63 16.37
N GLN A 122 -2.54 24.32 17.65
CA GLN A 122 -2.05 23.00 18.07
C GLN A 122 -3.15 21.94 18.00
N ALA A 123 -4.39 22.30 18.33
CA ALA A 123 -5.52 21.40 18.24
C ALA A 123 -5.90 21.14 16.77
N VAL A 124 -5.81 22.17 15.92
CA VAL A 124 -5.96 22.03 14.46
C VAL A 124 -4.87 21.14 13.86
N GLU A 125 -3.60 21.36 14.23
CA GLU A 125 -2.48 20.52 13.79
C GLU A 125 -2.65 19.07 14.24
N PHE A 126 -3.12 18.85 15.47
CA PHE A 126 -3.43 17.51 15.99
C PHE A 126 -4.46 16.78 15.14
N GLU A 127 -5.57 17.42 14.76
CA GLU A 127 -6.56 16.81 13.87
C GLU A 127 -6.03 16.60 12.45
N GLN A 128 -5.28 17.56 11.91
CA GLN A 128 -4.65 17.39 10.60
C GLN A 128 -3.69 16.19 10.60
N ASN A 129 -2.99 15.92 11.70
CA ASN A 129 -2.14 14.74 11.83
C ASN A 129 -2.93 13.43 11.79
N LYS A 130 -4.16 13.39 12.34
CA LYS A 130 -5.06 12.23 12.20
C LYS A 130 -5.45 12.02 10.74
N LEU A 131 -5.82 13.08 10.04
CA LEU A 131 -6.17 13.04 8.61
C LEU A 131 -4.99 12.55 7.75
N GLY A 132 -3.78 13.04 8.04
CA GLY A 132 -2.55 12.61 7.40
C GLY A 132 -2.24 11.14 7.65
N THR A 133 -2.38 10.70 8.89
CA THR A 133 -2.19 9.29 9.29
C THR A 133 -3.18 8.38 8.56
N MET A 134 -4.47 8.74 8.54
CA MET A 134 -5.51 7.97 7.83
C MET A 134 -5.20 7.87 6.33
N SER A 135 -4.72 8.96 5.73
CA SER A 135 -4.30 8.98 4.32
C SER A 135 -3.09 8.07 4.07
N ALA A 136 -2.09 8.09 4.96
CA ALA A 136 -0.89 7.27 4.86
C ALA A 136 -1.22 5.77 4.96
N ILE A 137 -2.01 5.34 5.95
CA ILE A 137 -2.39 3.92 6.08
C ILE A 137 -3.29 3.47 4.94
N SER A 138 -4.14 4.35 4.39
CA SER A 138 -4.94 4.05 3.20
C SER A 138 -4.07 3.83 1.97
N ALA A 139 -3.04 4.64 1.79
CA ALA A 139 -2.07 4.47 0.71
C ALA A 139 -1.29 3.14 0.84
N VAL A 140 -0.84 2.79 2.04
CA VAL A 140 -0.18 1.49 2.29
C VAL A 140 -1.13 0.34 1.94
N CYS A 141 -2.37 0.36 2.44
CA CYS A 141 -3.40 -0.63 2.12
C CYS A 141 -3.65 -0.76 0.62
N GLY A 142 -3.70 0.38 -0.09
CA GLY A 142 -3.85 0.45 -1.53
C GLY A 142 -2.73 -0.20 -2.33
N PHE A 143 -1.51 -0.24 -1.79
CA PHE A 143 -0.33 -0.82 -2.45
C PHE A 143 0.04 -2.22 -1.98
N LEU A 144 -0.64 -2.80 -0.98
CA LEU A 144 -0.33 -4.16 -0.53
C LEU A 144 -0.40 -5.15 -1.70
N PRO A 145 0.53 -6.11 -1.78
CA PRO A 145 0.52 -7.10 -2.85
C PRO A 145 -0.68 -8.04 -2.70
N GLU A 146 -1.24 -8.52 -3.83
CA GLU A 146 -2.38 -9.45 -3.83
C GLU A 146 -2.09 -10.74 -3.03
N SER A 147 -0.83 -11.20 -3.00
CA SER A 147 -0.43 -12.34 -2.18
C SER A 147 -0.68 -12.13 -0.69
N MET A 148 -0.55 -10.90 -0.21
CA MET A 148 -0.83 -10.52 1.18
C MET A 148 -2.34 -10.41 1.42
N ILE A 149 -3.07 -9.83 0.47
CA ILE A 149 -4.55 -9.78 0.52
C ILE A 149 -5.13 -11.20 0.61
N ASN A 150 -4.64 -12.13 -0.21
CA ASN A 150 -5.10 -13.52 -0.18
C ASN A 150 -4.82 -14.22 1.15
N GLN A 151 -3.66 -13.96 1.76
CA GLN A 151 -3.35 -14.49 3.08
C GLN A 151 -4.26 -13.90 4.16
N MET A 152 -4.57 -12.60 4.10
CA MET A 152 -5.56 -11.97 5.00
C MET A 152 -6.95 -12.57 4.84
N LEU A 153 -7.38 -12.85 3.61
CA LEU A 153 -8.66 -13.54 3.35
C LEU A 153 -8.70 -14.92 4.01
N VAL A 154 -7.63 -15.71 3.86
CA VAL A 154 -7.50 -17.03 4.52
C VAL A 154 -7.52 -16.90 6.05
N ALA A 155 -6.84 -15.89 6.61
CA ALA A 155 -6.85 -15.64 8.05
C ALA A 155 -8.25 -15.30 8.57
N ILE A 156 -8.98 -14.42 7.87
CA ILE A 156 -10.37 -14.06 8.18
C ILE A 156 -11.28 -15.30 8.15
N ASP A 157 -11.18 -16.13 7.12
CA ASP A 157 -11.98 -17.35 6.99
C ASP A 157 -11.70 -18.37 8.11
N ASN A 158 -10.47 -18.36 8.65
CA ASN A 158 -10.06 -19.19 9.78
C ASN A 158 -10.39 -18.60 11.15
N GLY A 159 -11.00 -17.41 11.21
CA GLY A 159 -11.43 -16.77 12.46
C GLY A 159 -10.29 -16.10 13.24
N ASP A 160 -9.31 -15.53 12.53
CA ASP A 160 -8.22 -14.75 13.13
C ASP A 160 -8.75 -13.59 14.00
N GLU A 161 -8.09 -13.30 15.12
CA GLU A 161 -8.50 -12.26 16.06
C GLU A 161 -8.43 -10.84 15.48
N ASP A 162 -7.54 -10.63 14.50
CA ASP A 162 -7.34 -9.34 13.82
C ASP A 162 -8.25 -9.17 12.58
N ALA A 163 -9.22 -10.07 12.36
CA ALA A 163 -10.10 -10.03 11.21
C ALA A 163 -10.79 -8.67 11.00
N ALA A 164 -11.19 -7.99 12.09
CA ALA A 164 -11.80 -6.66 12.00
C ALA A 164 -10.86 -5.60 11.41
N THR A 165 -9.57 -5.64 11.80
CA THR A 165 -8.54 -4.76 11.25
C THR A 165 -8.31 -5.06 9.77
N MET A 166 -8.19 -6.34 9.39
CA MET A 166 -8.01 -6.75 8.00
C MET A 166 -9.20 -6.33 7.11
N VAL A 167 -10.43 -6.44 7.62
CA VAL A 167 -11.64 -5.94 6.94
C VAL A 167 -11.58 -4.42 6.74
N SER A 168 -11.15 -3.65 7.75
CA SER A 168 -10.93 -2.20 7.62
C SER A 168 -9.84 -1.90 6.57
N MET A 169 -8.79 -2.72 6.49
CA MET A 169 -7.74 -2.59 5.47
C MET A 169 -8.27 -2.80 4.05
N PHE A 170 -9.23 -3.69 3.84
CA PHE A 170 -9.88 -3.86 2.54
C PHE A 170 -10.69 -2.62 2.14
N ALA A 171 -11.40 -2.00 3.08
CA ALA A 171 -12.11 -0.74 2.83
C ALA A 171 -11.12 0.38 2.45
N MET A 172 -10.04 0.53 3.23
CA MET A 172 -8.96 1.50 2.97
C MET A 172 -8.27 1.29 1.62
N ARG A 173 -8.00 0.04 1.26
CA ARG A 173 -7.48 -0.35 -0.06
C ARG A 173 -8.41 0.10 -1.18
N ALA A 174 -9.69 -0.28 -1.12
CA ALA A 174 -10.66 0.06 -2.15
C ALA A 174 -10.84 1.58 -2.28
N TYR A 175 -10.91 2.30 -1.16
CA TYR A 175 -10.99 3.75 -1.13
C TYR A 175 -9.80 4.40 -1.83
N PHE A 176 -8.58 4.02 -1.46
CA PHE A 176 -7.38 4.62 -2.03
C PHE A 176 -7.26 4.32 -3.53
N ILE A 177 -7.50 3.07 -3.93
CA ILE A 177 -7.47 2.69 -5.34
C ILE A 177 -8.51 3.52 -6.12
N ASN A 178 -9.76 3.55 -5.67
CA ASN A 178 -10.82 4.23 -6.40
C ASN A 178 -10.65 5.75 -6.41
N ASN A 179 -10.41 6.36 -5.26
CA ASN A 179 -10.48 7.81 -5.11
C ASN A 179 -9.15 8.52 -5.40
N VAL A 180 -8.02 7.83 -5.29
CA VAL A 180 -6.69 8.43 -5.53
C VAL A 180 -6.11 7.89 -6.83
N LEU A 181 -5.94 6.57 -6.95
CA LEU A 181 -5.30 6.01 -8.13
C LEU A 181 -6.17 6.16 -9.38
N MET A 182 -7.42 5.71 -9.34
CA MET A 182 -8.29 5.68 -10.51
C MET A 182 -8.80 7.07 -10.90
N LYS A 183 -9.23 7.89 -9.92
CA LYS A 183 -9.76 9.24 -10.20
C LYS A 183 -8.71 10.28 -10.55
N GLU A 184 -7.46 10.13 -10.12
CA GLU A 184 -6.43 11.17 -10.32
C GLU A 184 -5.31 10.71 -11.24
N LYS A 185 -4.65 9.60 -10.89
CA LYS A 185 -3.47 9.12 -11.60
C LYS A 185 -3.81 8.40 -12.90
N TYR A 186 -4.89 7.61 -12.88
CA TYR A 186 -5.37 6.78 -14.00
C TYR A 186 -6.72 7.26 -14.54
N ALA A 187 -7.02 8.55 -14.33
CA ALA A 187 -8.19 9.19 -14.93
C ALA A 187 -8.16 9.04 -16.46
N PRO A 188 -9.31 9.01 -17.16
CA PRO A 188 -9.37 8.81 -18.61
C PRO A 188 -8.44 9.72 -19.41
N SER A 189 -8.32 10.99 -19.01
CA SER A 189 -7.46 11.99 -19.65
C SER A 189 -5.96 11.79 -19.41
N LYS A 190 -5.59 10.91 -18.48
CA LYS A 190 -4.20 10.58 -18.09
C LYS A 190 -3.74 9.22 -18.63
N LEU A 191 -4.62 8.45 -19.26
CA LEU A 191 -4.30 7.16 -19.88
C LEU A 191 -3.62 7.35 -21.24
N THR A 192 -2.40 7.90 -21.23
CA THR A 192 -1.66 8.26 -22.45
C THR A 192 -0.72 7.18 -22.98
N SER A 193 -0.65 6.03 -22.32
CA SER A 193 0.19 4.90 -22.74
C SER A 193 -0.45 3.56 -22.42
N ILE A 194 -0.10 2.52 -23.16
CA ILE A 194 -0.58 1.15 -22.88
C ILE A 194 -0.22 0.70 -21.45
N GLY A 195 0.95 1.07 -20.94
CA GLY A 195 1.35 0.74 -19.56
C GLY A 195 0.52 1.46 -18.50
N ALA A 196 -0.02 2.65 -18.80
CA ALA A 196 -0.96 3.32 -17.89
C ALA A 196 -2.33 2.62 -17.90
N VAL A 197 -2.81 2.21 -19.09
CA VAL A 197 -4.05 1.43 -19.25
C VAL A 197 -3.96 0.10 -18.50
N GLU A 198 -2.87 -0.65 -18.68
CA GLU A 198 -2.65 -1.93 -17.98
C GLU A 198 -2.64 -1.76 -16.46
N LYS A 199 -2.05 -0.67 -15.94
CA LYS A 199 -2.09 -0.37 -14.50
C LYS A 199 -3.49 -0.02 -14.03
N ALA A 200 -4.25 0.73 -14.81
CA ALA A 200 -5.64 1.04 -14.50
C ALA A 200 -6.50 -0.24 -14.45
N ILE A 201 -6.33 -1.14 -15.40
CA ILE A 201 -6.93 -2.48 -15.43
C ILE A 201 -6.54 -3.26 -14.17
N PHE A 202 -5.24 -3.33 -13.87
CA PHE A 202 -4.71 -4.04 -12.72
C PHE A 202 -5.37 -3.56 -11.41
N TYR A 203 -5.41 -2.25 -11.16
CA TYR A 203 -6.02 -1.71 -9.95
C TYR A 203 -7.53 -1.91 -9.91
N ASN A 204 -8.23 -1.80 -11.04
CA ASN A 204 -9.67 -2.04 -11.03
C ASN A 204 -10.01 -3.50 -10.71
N LYS A 205 -9.21 -4.46 -11.18
CA LYS A 205 -9.35 -5.88 -10.81
C LYS A 205 -9.22 -6.14 -9.31
N GLN A 206 -8.37 -5.39 -8.61
CA GLN A 206 -8.26 -5.49 -7.15
C GLN A 206 -9.53 -5.01 -6.45
N VAL A 207 -10.17 -3.96 -6.96
CA VAL A 207 -11.47 -3.49 -6.46
C VAL A 207 -12.56 -4.54 -6.74
N GLU A 208 -12.58 -5.11 -7.95
CA GLU A 208 -13.51 -6.19 -8.29
C GLU A 208 -13.39 -7.40 -7.37
N ASN A 209 -12.15 -7.79 -7.03
CA ASN A 209 -11.90 -8.92 -6.13
C ASN A 209 -12.57 -8.71 -4.78
N LEU A 210 -12.45 -7.51 -4.21
CA LEU A 210 -13.09 -7.18 -2.92
C LEU A 210 -14.61 -7.12 -3.04
N LEU A 211 -15.13 -6.54 -4.12
CA LEU A 211 -16.59 -6.42 -4.34
C LEU A 211 -17.29 -7.77 -4.57
N ARG A 212 -16.55 -8.81 -4.96
CA ARG A 212 -17.07 -10.17 -5.16
C ARG A 212 -17.05 -11.03 -3.90
N LEU A 213 -16.49 -10.53 -2.80
CA LEU A 213 -16.48 -11.27 -1.55
C LEU A 213 -17.92 -11.47 -1.03
N PRO A 214 -18.26 -12.64 -0.44
CA PRO A 214 -19.60 -12.90 0.10
C PRO A 214 -20.05 -11.94 1.20
N TYR A 215 -19.11 -11.22 1.81
CA TYR A 215 -19.32 -10.24 2.87
C TYR A 215 -18.88 -8.82 2.46
N ALA A 216 -18.85 -8.52 1.15
CA ALA A 216 -18.44 -7.23 0.63
C ALA A 216 -19.22 -6.04 1.25
N ASP A 217 -20.49 -6.26 1.60
CA ASP A 217 -21.37 -5.28 2.26
C ASP A 217 -20.93 -4.92 3.68
N LYS A 218 -20.16 -5.81 4.32
CA LYS A 218 -19.62 -5.62 5.67
C LYS A 218 -18.21 -5.02 5.66
N ILE A 219 -17.59 -4.87 4.50
CA ILE A 219 -16.27 -4.24 4.37
C ILE A 219 -16.43 -2.73 4.55
N ASN A 220 -16.03 -2.24 5.72
CA ASN A 220 -16.03 -0.84 6.07
C ASN A 220 -14.90 -0.49 7.03
N VAL A 221 -14.58 0.80 7.11
CA VAL A 221 -13.80 1.41 8.18
C VAL A 221 -14.63 2.52 8.80
N THR A 222 -14.62 2.58 10.13
CA THR A 222 -15.33 3.62 10.90
C THR A 222 -14.31 4.49 11.63
N VAL A 223 -14.46 5.80 11.48
CA VAL A 223 -13.65 6.82 12.12
C VAL A 223 -14.56 7.77 12.89
N ASN A 224 -14.25 7.98 14.18
CA ASN A 224 -15.05 8.80 15.09
C ASN A 224 -14.20 9.69 16.02
N GLY A 225 -12.90 9.78 15.79
CA GLY A 225 -11.96 10.49 16.66
C GLY A 225 -11.74 11.97 16.37
N PHE A 226 -12.35 12.56 15.34
CA PHE A 226 -12.26 14.00 15.10
C PHE A 226 -13.28 14.76 15.98
N GLU A 227 -12.81 15.68 16.81
CA GLU A 227 -13.58 16.42 17.81
C GLU A 227 -13.84 17.89 17.39
N LEU A 228 -12.92 18.53 16.66
CA LEU A 228 -13.07 19.89 16.12
C LEU A 228 -13.77 19.89 14.76
N ASN A 229 -13.39 18.98 13.87
CA ASN A 229 -13.97 18.84 12.53
C ASN A 229 -14.72 17.52 12.43
N THR A 230 -15.89 17.45 13.05
CA THR A 230 -16.71 16.23 13.09
C THR A 230 -17.09 15.70 11.70
N ASP A 231 -17.12 16.56 10.69
CA ASP A 231 -17.36 16.17 9.29
C ASP A 231 -16.27 15.21 8.75
N PHE A 232 -15.05 15.27 9.29
CA PHE A 232 -13.99 14.32 8.95
C PHE A 232 -14.28 12.91 9.45
N ASN A 233 -15.08 12.73 10.51
CA ASN A 233 -15.52 11.39 10.93
C ASN A 233 -16.32 10.72 9.82
N ALA A 234 -17.28 11.44 9.24
CA ALA A 234 -18.07 10.93 8.11
C ALA A 234 -17.22 10.81 6.84
N GLY A 235 -16.37 11.79 6.54
CA GLY A 235 -15.52 11.79 5.33
C GLY A 235 -14.45 10.69 5.32
N MET A 236 -13.99 10.25 6.49
CA MET A 236 -12.98 9.19 6.65
C MET A 236 -13.57 7.84 7.08
N SER A 237 -14.89 7.77 7.28
CA SER A 237 -15.62 6.51 7.42
C SER A 237 -16.17 6.11 6.06
N TYR A 238 -15.79 4.95 5.56
CA TYR A 238 -16.25 4.51 4.24
C TYR A 238 -16.29 2.99 4.12
N GLY A 239 -17.20 2.52 3.26
CA GLY A 239 -17.30 1.13 2.83
C GLY A 239 -16.95 0.96 1.36
N LEU A 240 -17.20 -0.23 0.82
CA LEU A 240 -17.04 -0.47 -0.61
C LEU A 240 -18.08 0.30 -1.43
N ASP A 241 -17.62 0.99 -2.47
CA ASP A 241 -18.50 1.55 -3.50
C ASP A 241 -18.80 0.47 -4.55
N PHE A 242 -19.99 -0.12 -4.48
CA PHE A 242 -20.43 -1.19 -5.38
C PHE A 242 -20.54 -0.75 -6.85
N ASN A 243 -20.51 0.56 -7.13
CA ASN A 243 -20.44 1.07 -8.49
C ASN A 243 -19.01 1.28 -8.99
N ALA A 244 -18.01 1.26 -8.11
CA ALA A 244 -16.64 1.65 -8.45
C ALA A 244 -16.09 0.85 -9.63
N ALA A 245 -16.21 -0.48 -9.61
CA ALA A 245 -15.71 -1.34 -10.68
C ALA A 245 -16.33 -0.99 -12.04
N LYS A 246 -17.66 -0.79 -12.08
CA LYS A 246 -18.39 -0.41 -13.29
C LYS A 246 -17.96 0.95 -13.82
N VAL A 247 -17.91 1.96 -12.95
CA VAL A 247 -17.51 3.33 -13.30
C VAL A 247 -16.08 3.34 -13.83
N ASN A 248 -15.18 2.62 -13.17
CA ASN A 248 -13.78 2.51 -13.56
C ASN A 248 -13.62 1.80 -14.90
N TRP A 249 -14.36 0.72 -15.17
CA TRP A 249 -14.32 0.05 -16.48
C TRP A 249 -14.75 0.96 -17.63
N SER A 250 -15.81 1.75 -17.44
CA SER A 250 -16.21 2.77 -18.40
C SER A 250 -15.14 3.85 -18.58
N ALA A 251 -14.53 4.32 -17.49
CA ALA A 251 -13.45 5.30 -17.52
C ALA A 251 -12.21 4.80 -18.27
N ILE A 252 -11.77 3.56 -18.00
CA ILE A 252 -10.63 2.93 -18.68
C ILE A 252 -10.91 2.78 -20.18
N SER A 253 -12.11 2.34 -20.55
CA SER A 253 -12.52 2.23 -21.96
C SER A 253 -12.41 3.57 -22.69
N ASN A 254 -12.96 4.63 -22.10
CA ASN A 254 -12.90 5.98 -22.68
C ASN A 254 -11.46 6.49 -22.83
N GLY A 255 -10.59 6.20 -21.84
CA GLY A 255 -9.18 6.55 -21.93
C GLY A 255 -8.44 5.73 -22.99
N MET A 256 -8.74 4.44 -23.11
CA MET A 256 -8.17 3.56 -24.14
C MET A 256 -8.53 4.05 -25.55
N GLU A 257 -9.80 4.37 -25.81
CA GLU A 257 -10.24 4.95 -27.09
C GLU A 257 -9.50 6.27 -27.41
N SER A 258 -9.27 7.09 -26.39
CA SER A 258 -8.54 8.36 -26.55
C SER A 258 -7.08 8.12 -26.91
N TYR A 259 -6.41 7.16 -26.25
CA TYR A 259 -5.04 6.75 -26.56
C TYR A 259 -4.89 6.23 -27.99
N LEU A 260 -5.82 5.39 -28.45
CA LEU A 260 -5.76 4.79 -29.81
C LEU A 260 -5.85 5.83 -30.93
N LYS A 261 -6.53 6.96 -30.69
CA LYS A 261 -6.60 8.07 -31.67
C LYS A 261 -5.26 8.77 -31.89
N VAL A 262 -4.30 8.64 -30.96
CA VAL A 262 -3.03 9.39 -31.02
C VAL A 262 -1.94 8.66 -31.84
N ASN A 263 -2.20 7.43 -32.34
CA ASN A 263 -1.32 6.69 -33.27
C ASN A 263 0.20 6.78 -32.96
N GLN A 264 0.58 6.60 -31.70
CA GLN A 264 1.99 6.61 -31.30
C GLN A 264 2.58 5.20 -31.36
N TYR A 265 2.95 4.78 -32.56
CA TYR A 265 3.73 3.55 -32.75
C TYR A 265 5.21 3.87 -32.87
N SER A 266 6.02 3.01 -32.26
CA SER A 266 7.47 3.00 -32.50
C SER A 266 7.78 2.77 -33.98
N THR A 267 8.94 3.23 -34.44
CA THR A 267 9.45 2.89 -35.79
C THR A 267 10.08 1.50 -35.85
N ASP A 268 10.32 0.85 -34.70
CA ASP A 268 10.83 -0.53 -34.60
C ASP A 268 9.70 -1.56 -34.77
N PRO A 269 9.72 -2.41 -35.82
CA PRO A 269 8.68 -3.41 -36.08
C PRO A 269 8.43 -4.39 -34.93
N ASN A 270 9.47 -4.74 -34.15
CA ASN A 270 9.32 -5.65 -33.01
C ASN A 270 8.60 -4.97 -31.86
N GLN A 271 8.88 -3.69 -31.62
CA GLN A 271 8.16 -2.90 -30.62
C GLN A 271 6.71 -2.69 -31.02
N VAL A 272 6.43 -2.42 -32.31
CA VAL A 272 5.06 -2.31 -32.84
C VAL A 272 4.28 -3.60 -32.60
N LYS A 273 4.86 -4.76 -32.94
CA LYS A 273 4.23 -6.07 -32.73
C LYS A 273 3.89 -6.31 -31.25
N ASN A 274 4.83 -6.00 -30.35
CA ASN A 274 4.62 -6.15 -28.91
C ASN A 274 3.56 -5.18 -28.37
N GLN A 275 3.56 -3.92 -28.83
CA GLN A 275 2.58 -2.92 -28.45
C GLN A 275 1.17 -3.31 -28.90
N LEU A 276 1.02 -3.83 -30.13
CA LEU A 276 -0.26 -4.29 -30.66
C LEU A 276 -0.81 -5.50 -29.89
N ALA A 277 0.06 -6.46 -29.52
CA ALA A 277 -0.34 -7.61 -28.71
C ALA A 277 -0.86 -7.17 -27.32
N ARG A 278 -0.14 -6.27 -26.65
CA ARG A 278 -0.55 -5.70 -25.35
C ARG A 278 -1.85 -4.91 -25.45
N GLN A 279 -1.99 -4.10 -26.51
CA GLN A 279 -3.22 -3.36 -26.80
C GLN A 279 -4.42 -4.30 -26.99
N THR A 280 -4.25 -5.37 -27.75
CA THR A 280 -5.31 -6.35 -28.00
C THR A 280 -5.73 -7.04 -26.71
N ALA A 281 -4.75 -7.44 -25.88
CA ALA A 281 -5.02 -8.04 -24.57
C ALA A 281 -5.76 -7.06 -23.65
N ALA A 282 -5.30 -5.79 -23.56
CA ALA A 282 -5.95 -4.77 -22.75
C ALA A 282 -7.40 -4.49 -23.20
N LEU A 283 -7.67 -4.44 -24.51
CA LEU A 283 -9.03 -4.28 -25.03
C LEU A 283 -9.93 -5.46 -24.65
N ALA A 284 -9.44 -6.70 -24.77
CA ALA A 284 -10.19 -7.89 -24.39
C ALA A 284 -10.54 -7.86 -22.89
N GLU A 285 -9.59 -7.48 -22.04
CA GLU A 285 -9.78 -7.33 -20.60
C GLU A 285 -10.81 -6.24 -20.26
N ILE A 286 -10.74 -5.08 -20.93
CA ILE A 286 -11.73 -4.00 -20.76
C ILE A 286 -13.13 -4.48 -21.14
N GLN A 287 -13.27 -5.16 -22.29
CA GLN A 287 -14.56 -5.67 -22.75
C GLN A 287 -15.13 -6.72 -21.80
N GLN A 288 -14.28 -7.64 -21.31
CA GLN A 288 -14.69 -8.65 -20.34
C GLN A 288 -15.14 -8.00 -19.02
N GLY A 289 -14.39 -7.02 -18.52
CA GLY A 289 -14.73 -6.26 -17.33
C GLY A 289 -16.06 -5.51 -17.46
N GLN A 290 -16.26 -4.78 -18.56
CA GLN A 290 -17.52 -4.10 -18.85
C GLN A 290 -18.69 -5.07 -18.93
N ALA A 291 -18.53 -6.22 -19.58
CA ALA A 291 -19.57 -7.24 -19.66
C ALA A 291 -19.92 -7.83 -18.29
N ALA A 292 -18.91 -8.13 -17.46
CA ALA A 292 -19.10 -8.69 -16.12
C ALA A 292 -19.90 -7.74 -15.20
N TRP A 293 -19.73 -6.42 -15.36
CA TRP A 293 -20.37 -5.41 -14.52
C TRP A 293 -21.55 -4.68 -15.16
N ALA A 294 -21.93 -5.04 -16.40
CA ALA A 294 -23.04 -4.39 -17.11
C ALA A 294 -24.36 -4.52 -16.34
N ASN A 295 -24.60 -5.70 -15.75
CA ASN A 295 -25.87 -6.07 -15.12
C ASN A 295 -25.81 -6.11 -13.59
N VAL A 296 -24.66 -5.79 -12.99
CA VAL A 296 -24.56 -5.69 -11.53
C VAL A 296 -25.30 -4.41 -11.12
N LYS A 297 -26.39 -4.59 -10.35
CA LYS A 297 -27.13 -3.47 -9.77
C LYS A 297 -26.38 -2.95 -8.54
N PRO A 298 -26.41 -1.63 -8.29
CA PRO A 298 -25.88 -1.05 -7.06
C PRO A 298 -26.53 -1.66 -5.81
#